data_AF-A0A3N6MEI0-F1
#
_entry.id   AF-A0A3N6MEI0-F1
#
_cell.length_a   1.000
_cell.length_b   1.000
_cell.length_c   1.000
_cell.angle_alpha   90.00
_cell.angle_beta   90.00
_cell.angle_gamma   90.00
#
_symmetry.space_group_name_H-M   'P 1'
#
loop_
_entity.id
_entity.type
_entity.pdbx_description
1 polymer ?
#
loop_
_entity_poly.entity_id
_entity_poly.type
_entity_poly.pdbx_seq_one_letter_code
_entity_poly.pdbx_strand_id
1 'polypeptide(L)'
;MTQSRRAAMKAIGVVGAGAALPGTVLAVGEHEDDERHEKKKPVDDELGAVRVAHFSPDAPNVDVYVDDQQVLSDVAYGDVSPYLEVAPGTYTVTITAAGDPETVALEEEVTVDAAYYTAAAIGELGGGDGDGDEYSDGKDEYSDDKPDHEPEDEPDGTFQLLVLVDATPDDVEAGTAQVRVVHASPDAPAVDIVEAESGAAVFEDVAFSEPSGYVPVEPGPLTLEIYPAGARDEPVAVLELELEEGTPYTGYAIGYLEPEPEEEPFEVAVTIDGVDAPESS
;
A
#
# COMPACT_ATOMS: atom_id res chain seq x y z
N MET A 1 30.10 -22.60 25.39
CA MET A 1 29.76 -21.97 24.10
C MET A 1 28.70 -22.82 23.46
N THR A 2 27.43 -22.49 23.70
CA THR A 2 26.29 -23.12 23.03
C THR A 2 25.08 -22.25 23.33
N GLN A 3 24.70 -21.40 22.38
CA GLN A 3 23.30 -21.09 22.19
C GLN A 3 22.99 -21.23 20.71
N SER A 4 22.02 -22.11 20.48
CA SER A 4 21.45 -22.51 19.20
C SER A 4 20.77 -21.30 18.57
N ARG A 5 21.24 -20.84 17.41
CA ARG A 5 20.47 -19.91 16.58
C ARG A 5 19.37 -20.73 15.90
N ARG A 6 18.11 -20.52 16.30
CA ARG A 6 16.95 -20.99 15.56
C ARG A 6 16.63 -19.89 14.55
N ALA A 7 17.08 -20.07 13.31
CA ALA A 7 16.49 -19.34 12.18
C ALA A 7 15.05 -19.85 12.06
N ALA A 8 14.08 -18.99 12.30
CA ALA A 8 12.68 -19.29 12.02
C ALA A 8 12.47 -19.08 10.53
N MET A 9 12.50 -20.17 9.76
CA MET A 9 12.07 -20.18 8.36
C MET A 9 10.56 -19.96 8.33
N LYS A 10 10.12 -18.77 7.91
CA LYS A 10 8.71 -18.47 7.63
C LYS A 10 8.58 -18.48 6.11
N ALA A 11 7.97 -19.54 5.57
CA ALA A 11 7.58 -19.55 4.16
C ALA A 11 6.52 -18.47 3.96
N ILE A 12 6.86 -17.42 3.21
CA ILE A 12 5.94 -16.33 2.86
C ILE A 12 5.13 -16.83 1.66
N GLY A 13 3.83 -17.02 1.86
CA GLY A 13 2.91 -17.29 0.76
C GLY A 13 2.62 -15.99 0.02
N VAL A 14 2.54 -16.04 -1.31
CA VAL A 14 1.91 -14.97 -2.09
C VAL A 14 0.52 -14.74 -1.50
N VAL A 15 0.27 -13.54 -0.98
CA VAL A 15 -1.03 -13.18 -0.40
C VAL A 15 -2.02 -13.06 -1.55
N GLY A 16 -2.84 -14.10 -1.72
CA GLY A 16 -4.09 -14.05 -2.47
C GLY A 16 -5.24 -14.06 -1.47
N ALA A 17 -5.60 -12.89 -0.93
CA ALA A 17 -6.76 -12.77 -0.06
C ALA A 17 -8.04 -12.93 -0.90
N GLY A 18 -8.71 -14.07 -0.73
CA GLY A 18 -9.93 -14.41 -1.44
C GLY A 18 -11.16 -13.73 -0.84
N ALA A 19 -11.51 -12.56 -1.35
CA ALA A 19 -12.88 -12.04 -1.32
C ALA A 19 -13.39 -11.93 -2.75
N ALA A 20 -14.24 -12.87 -3.17
CA ALA A 20 -14.85 -12.84 -4.49
C ALA A 20 -16.02 -11.85 -4.50
N LEU A 21 -15.76 -10.62 -4.94
CA LEU A 21 -16.81 -9.70 -5.38
C LEU A 21 -16.77 -9.64 -6.91
N PRO A 22 -17.82 -10.07 -7.63
CA PRO A 22 -17.97 -9.71 -9.03
C PRO A 22 -18.40 -8.23 -9.07
N GLY A 23 -17.45 -7.32 -9.04
CA GLY A 23 -17.69 -5.88 -9.01
C GLY A 23 -17.08 -5.18 -10.21
N THR A 24 -17.83 -5.04 -11.30
CA THR A 24 -17.59 -3.93 -12.25
C THR A 24 -18.19 -2.68 -11.60
N VAL A 25 -17.39 -1.64 -11.37
CA VAL A 25 -17.92 -0.34 -10.91
C VAL A 25 -18.58 0.35 -12.10
N LEU A 26 -19.90 0.16 -12.27
CA LEU A 26 -20.67 0.82 -13.31
C LEU A 26 -21.08 2.22 -12.85
N ALA A 27 -20.46 3.23 -13.47
CA ALA A 27 -20.78 4.64 -13.30
C ALA A 27 -22.26 4.97 -13.61
N VAL A 28 -22.94 5.64 -12.68
CA VAL A 28 -24.26 6.25 -12.90
C VAL A 28 -24.07 7.71 -13.31
N GLY A 29 -24.48 8.02 -14.55
CA GLY A 29 -24.73 9.39 -15.00
C GLY A 29 -26.11 9.46 -15.65
N GLU A 30 -27.12 9.85 -14.88
CA GLU A 30 -28.48 10.11 -15.40
C GLU A 30 -28.53 11.50 -16.06
N HIS A 31 -28.74 11.52 -17.37
CA HIS A 31 -29.31 12.66 -18.08
C HIS A 31 -30.30 12.16 -19.14
N GLU A 32 -31.60 12.32 -18.85
CA GLU A 32 -32.68 12.16 -19.80
C GLU A 32 -32.69 13.38 -20.75
N ASP A 33 -32.49 13.16 -22.06
CA ASP A 33 -33.39 13.62 -23.13
C ASP A 33 -32.78 13.48 -24.55
N ASP A 34 -33.67 13.12 -25.47
CA ASP A 34 -33.64 13.17 -26.95
C ASP A 34 -32.92 12.09 -27.78
N GLU A 35 -33.76 11.28 -28.44
CA GLU A 35 -33.42 10.35 -29.52
C GLU A 35 -32.80 11.05 -30.74
N ARG A 36 -31.52 10.77 -31.01
CA ARG A 36 -30.98 10.80 -32.37
C ARG A 36 -29.99 9.66 -32.58
N HIS A 37 -30.30 8.82 -33.57
CA HIS A 37 -29.40 7.81 -34.12
C HIS A 37 -28.02 8.39 -34.48
N GLU A 38 -27.04 8.08 -33.64
CA GLU A 38 -25.71 7.68 -34.10
C GLU A 38 -25.38 6.40 -33.34
N LYS A 39 -25.15 5.30 -34.06
CA LYS A 39 -24.38 4.19 -33.48
C LYS A 39 -22.98 4.77 -33.27
N LYS A 40 -22.74 5.37 -32.10
CA LYS A 40 -21.38 5.49 -31.57
C LYS A 40 -20.81 4.07 -31.69
N LYS A 41 -19.70 3.94 -32.42
CA LYS A 41 -18.83 2.77 -32.22
C LYS A 41 -18.62 2.67 -30.70
N PRO A 42 -18.59 1.48 -30.08
CA PRO A 42 -18.13 1.42 -28.71
C PRO A 42 -16.79 2.15 -28.71
N VAL A 43 -16.68 3.18 -27.89
CA VAL A 43 -15.36 3.69 -27.59
C VAL A 43 -14.76 2.52 -26.82
N ASP A 44 -13.83 1.80 -27.47
CA ASP A 44 -12.86 0.99 -26.74
C ASP A 44 -12.02 2.01 -25.97
N ASP A 45 -12.60 2.57 -24.91
CA ASP A 45 -11.81 3.16 -23.86
C ASP A 45 -11.29 1.94 -23.12
N GLU A 46 -10.04 1.58 -23.43
CA GLU A 46 -9.30 0.56 -22.71
C GLU A 46 -9.46 0.86 -21.21
N LEU A 47 -10.05 -0.09 -20.47
CA LEU A 47 -10.37 0.13 -19.06
C LEU A 47 -9.07 0.20 -18.25
N GLY A 48 -9.09 0.98 -17.18
CA GLY A 48 -8.11 0.86 -16.11
C GLY A 48 -8.50 -0.25 -15.14
N ALA A 49 -7.59 -0.62 -14.26
CA ALA A 49 -7.84 -1.56 -13.19
C ALA A 49 -7.18 -1.08 -11.90
N VAL A 50 -7.91 -1.07 -10.79
CA VAL A 50 -7.41 -0.61 -9.48
C VAL A 50 -7.59 -1.73 -8.47
N ARG A 51 -6.57 -1.99 -7.66
CA ARG A 51 -6.69 -2.78 -6.43
C ARG A 51 -6.31 -1.93 -5.22
N VAL A 52 -6.82 -2.32 -4.05
CA VAL A 52 -6.49 -1.66 -2.78
C VAL A 52 -5.61 -2.57 -1.94
N ALA A 53 -4.61 -1.99 -1.30
CA ALA A 53 -3.81 -2.66 -0.30
C ALA A 53 -3.91 -1.90 1.03
N HIS A 54 -4.13 -2.60 2.14
CA HIS A 54 -4.19 -1.97 3.46
C HIS A 54 -2.95 -2.30 4.28
N PHE A 55 -2.04 -1.33 4.41
CA PHE A 55 -0.73 -1.47 5.04
C PHE A 55 -0.46 -0.41 6.12
N SER A 56 -1.51 0.24 6.62
CA SER A 56 -1.42 1.14 7.78
C SER A 56 -1.55 0.30 9.05
N PRO A 57 -0.50 0.20 9.88
CA PRO A 57 -0.42 -0.83 10.92
C PRO A 57 -1.17 -0.50 12.23
N ASP A 58 -1.58 0.75 12.45
CA ASP A 58 -2.40 1.19 13.61
C ASP A 58 -3.87 1.39 13.25
N ALA A 59 -4.20 1.38 11.96
CA ALA A 59 -5.57 1.52 11.50
C ALA A 59 -6.38 0.24 11.76
N PRO A 60 -7.66 0.38 12.16
CA PRO A 60 -8.57 -0.76 12.15
C PRO A 60 -8.84 -1.22 10.72
N ASN A 61 -9.52 -2.36 10.56
CA ASN A 61 -10.07 -2.74 9.25
C ASN A 61 -10.83 -1.57 8.62
N VAL A 62 -10.73 -1.45 7.30
CA VAL A 62 -11.29 -0.30 6.57
C VAL A 62 -12.37 -0.71 5.57
N ASP A 63 -13.30 0.21 5.33
CA ASP A 63 -14.19 0.19 4.18
C ASP A 63 -13.68 1.20 3.15
N VAL A 64 -13.81 0.87 1.86
CA VAL A 64 -13.37 1.73 0.75
C VAL A 64 -14.56 2.11 -0.11
N TYR A 65 -14.69 3.41 -0.37
CA TYR A 65 -15.73 4.01 -1.19
C TYR A 65 -15.11 4.70 -2.40
N VAL A 66 -15.79 4.60 -3.53
CA VAL A 66 -15.49 5.31 -4.77
C VAL A 66 -16.74 6.07 -5.18
N ASP A 67 -16.67 7.40 -5.26
CA ASP A 67 -17.81 8.29 -5.54
C ASP A 67 -19.04 7.94 -4.67
N ASP A 68 -18.84 7.88 -3.34
CA ASP A 68 -19.84 7.51 -2.31
C ASP A 68 -20.35 6.05 -2.36
N GLN A 69 -19.89 5.23 -3.31
CA GLN A 69 -20.27 3.82 -3.39
C GLN A 69 -19.23 2.93 -2.71
N GLN A 70 -19.65 2.16 -1.70
CA GLN A 70 -18.77 1.18 -1.07
C GLN A 70 -18.39 0.08 -2.07
N VAL A 71 -17.09 -0.06 -2.35
CA VAL A 71 -16.54 -1.06 -3.29
C VAL A 71 -15.83 -2.20 -2.57
N LEU A 72 -15.24 -1.94 -1.41
CA LEU A 72 -14.64 -2.93 -0.53
C LEU A 72 -15.13 -2.75 0.89
N SER A 73 -15.28 -3.85 1.60
CA SER A 73 -15.74 -3.87 2.98
C SER A 73 -14.83 -4.70 3.86
N ASP A 74 -14.56 -4.23 5.07
CA ASP A 74 -13.82 -4.96 6.11
C ASP A 74 -12.44 -5.46 5.62
N VAL A 75 -11.69 -4.60 4.91
CA VAL A 75 -10.34 -4.87 4.44
C VAL A 75 -9.39 -4.84 5.64
N ALA A 76 -8.73 -5.96 5.95
CA ALA A 76 -7.86 -6.05 7.12
C ALA A 76 -6.42 -5.59 6.80
N TYR A 77 -5.65 -5.29 7.84
CA TYR A 77 -4.22 -5.04 7.70
C TYR A 77 -3.51 -6.21 7.00
N GLY A 78 -2.67 -5.89 6.01
CA GLY A 78 -1.94 -6.84 5.17
C GLY A 78 -2.73 -7.34 3.95
N ASP A 79 -4.04 -7.06 3.86
CA ASP A 79 -4.85 -7.50 2.73
C ASP A 79 -4.57 -6.67 1.46
N VAL A 80 -4.58 -7.38 0.33
CA VAL A 80 -4.55 -6.80 -1.02
C VAL A 80 -5.74 -7.36 -1.80
N SER A 81 -6.59 -6.46 -2.30
CA SER A 81 -7.76 -6.86 -3.08
C SER A 81 -7.36 -7.40 -4.45
N PRO A 82 -8.28 -8.12 -5.14
CA PRO A 82 -8.19 -8.28 -6.58
C PRO A 82 -8.21 -6.93 -7.29
N TYR A 83 -7.74 -6.88 -8.53
CA TYR A 83 -7.99 -5.74 -9.41
C TYR A 83 -9.49 -5.63 -9.74
N LEU A 84 -9.99 -4.40 -9.71
CA LEU A 84 -11.34 -4.02 -10.09
C LEU A 84 -11.25 -3.15 -11.34
N GLU A 85 -11.98 -3.53 -12.39
CA GLU A 85 -12.05 -2.75 -13.62
C GLU A 85 -12.76 -1.42 -13.37
N VAL A 86 -12.16 -0.34 -13.89
CA VAL A 86 -12.67 1.02 -13.75
C VAL A 86 -12.45 1.79 -15.06
N ALA A 87 -13.40 2.65 -15.42
CA ALA A 87 -13.20 3.51 -16.58
C ALA A 87 -12.13 4.57 -16.29
N PRO A 88 -11.38 5.05 -17.30
CA PRO A 88 -10.50 6.19 -17.09
C PRO A 88 -11.29 7.42 -16.62
N GLY A 89 -10.80 8.11 -15.58
CA GLY A 89 -11.49 9.21 -14.94
C GLY A 89 -10.84 9.68 -13.63
N THR A 90 -11.41 10.72 -13.04
CA THR A 90 -11.06 11.18 -11.68
C THR A 90 -12.19 10.77 -10.74
N TYR A 91 -11.82 10.15 -9.64
CA TYR A 91 -12.72 9.53 -8.67
C TYR A 91 -12.44 10.08 -7.28
N THR A 92 -13.49 10.28 -6.48
CA THR A 92 -13.30 10.52 -5.04
C THR A 92 -13.15 9.18 -4.34
N VAL A 93 -11.99 8.93 -3.73
CA VAL A 93 -11.72 7.74 -2.93
C VAL A 93 -11.82 8.12 -1.46
N THR A 94 -12.73 7.47 -0.74
CA THR A 94 -12.92 7.66 0.70
C THR A 94 -12.61 6.35 1.43
N ILE A 95 -11.76 6.42 2.46
CA ILE A 95 -11.42 5.30 3.34
C ILE A 95 -12.02 5.60 4.72
N THR A 96 -12.81 4.67 5.26
CA THR A 96 -13.43 4.80 6.58
C THR A 96 -13.08 3.60 7.46
N ALA A 97 -13.27 3.74 8.76
CA ALA A 97 -13.29 2.57 9.65
C ALA A 97 -14.41 1.60 9.22
N ALA A 98 -14.13 0.30 9.26
CA ALA A 98 -15.07 -0.72 8.79
C ALA A 98 -16.38 -0.69 9.60
N GLY A 99 -17.50 -0.61 8.88
CA GLY A 99 -18.84 -0.55 9.46
C GLY A 99 -19.21 0.79 10.10
N ASP A 100 -18.37 1.81 9.99
CA ASP A 100 -18.63 3.17 10.49
C ASP A 100 -18.28 4.24 9.44
N PRO A 101 -19.22 4.57 8.52
CA PRO A 101 -18.96 5.50 7.42
C PRO A 101 -18.76 6.95 7.87
N GLU A 102 -19.07 7.29 9.13
CA GLU A 102 -18.87 8.63 9.67
C GLU A 102 -17.43 8.82 10.17
N THR A 103 -16.67 7.74 10.37
CA THR A 103 -15.26 7.76 10.78
C THR A 103 -14.38 7.69 9.54
N VAL A 104 -14.23 8.83 8.86
CA VAL A 104 -13.40 8.99 7.66
C VAL A 104 -11.93 9.13 8.07
N ALA A 105 -11.09 8.23 7.57
CA ALA A 105 -9.64 8.28 7.74
C ALA A 105 -8.99 9.15 6.66
N LEU A 106 -9.48 9.07 5.43
CA LEU A 106 -8.95 9.79 4.28
C LEU A 106 -10.03 9.98 3.21
N GLU A 107 -10.01 11.12 2.54
CA GLU A 107 -10.81 11.39 1.35
C GLU A 107 -9.96 12.21 0.36
N GLU A 108 -9.77 11.71 -0.86
CA GLU A 108 -9.00 12.41 -1.89
C GLU A 108 -9.47 12.10 -3.32
N GLU A 109 -9.06 12.94 -4.28
CA GLU A 109 -9.31 12.72 -5.71
C GLU A 109 -8.17 11.90 -6.34
N VAL A 110 -8.49 10.73 -6.89
CA VAL A 110 -7.56 9.85 -7.60
C VAL A 110 -7.88 9.84 -9.09
N THR A 111 -6.89 10.09 -9.93
CA THR A 111 -7.04 9.99 -11.39
C THR A 111 -6.51 8.66 -11.90
N VAL A 112 -7.35 7.95 -12.66
CA VAL A 112 -7.07 6.64 -13.23
C VAL A 112 -7.11 6.76 -14.75
N ASP A 113 -6.05 6.31 -15.41
CA ASP A 113 -5.99 6.12 -16.86
C ASP A 113 -6.25 4.64 -17.22
N ALA A 114 -6.15 4.30 -18.50
CA ALA A 114 -6.16 2.93 -18.99
C ALA A 114 -4.88 2.17 -18.60
N ALA A 115 -4.71 1.89 -17.31
CA ALA A 115 -3.55 1.22 -16.73
C ALA A 115 -3.95 0.46 -15.44
N TYR A 116 -3.00 -0.31 -14.90
CA TYR A 116 -3.15 -1.00 -13.63
C TYR A 116 -2.63 -0.12 -12.49
N TYR A 117 -3.36 -0.10 -11.38
CA TYR A 117 -3.01 0.69 -10.21
C TYR A 117 -3.14 -0.11 -8.92
N THR A 118 -2.20 0.09 -8.00
CA THR A 118 -2.35 -0.28 -6.59
C THR A 118 -2.53 0.99 -5.77
N ALA A 119 -3.66 1.12 -5.07
CA ALA A 119 -3.89 2.16 -4.08
C ALA A 119 -3.60 1.59 -2.69
N ALA A 120 -2.44 1.91 -2.12
CA ALA A 120 -1.99 1.37 -0.84
C ALA A 120 -2.21 2.38 0.29
N ALA A 121 -3.06 2.06 1.26
CA ALA A 121 -3.17 2.84 2.50
C ALA A 121 -1.96 2.52 3.39
N ILE A 122 -1.11 3.50 3.66
CA ILE A 122 0.14 3.37 4.43
C ILE A 122 0.22 4.45 5.51
N GLY A 123 1.19 4.34 6.43
CA GLY A 123 1.39 5.29 7.51
C GLY A 123 0.42 5.08 8.67
N GLU A 124 0.41 6.02 9.62
CA GLU A 124 -0.33 5.92 10.88
C GLU A 124 -1.47 6.92 10.97
N LEU A 125 -2.61 6.57 11.57
CA LEU A 125 -3.76 7.47 11.75
C LEU A 125 -3.48 8.57 12.77
N GLY A 126 -2.65 8.33 13.78
CA GLY A 126 -2.30 9.35 14.77
C GLY A 126 -1.37 8.86 15.87
N GLY A 127 -0.28 9.62 16.07
CA GLY A 127 0.80 9.40 17.03
C GLY A 127 1.06 10.64 17.88
N GLY A 128 0.00 11.28 18.38
CA GLY A 128 0.08 12.40 19.31
C GLY A 128 0.44 11.99 20.74
N ASP A 129 1.60 11.36 20.95
CA ASP A 129 2.19 11.13 22.28
C ASP A 129 3.73 11.07 22.20
N GLY A 130 4.35 12.04 21.50
CA GLY A 130 5.81 12.12 21.31
C GLY A 130 6.50 13.36 21.87
N ASP A 131 5.82 14.48 22.02
CA ASP A 131 6.36 15.69 22.65
C ASP A 131 5.63 15.93 23.96
N GLY A 132 6.04 15.18 24.97
CA GLY A 132 5.85 15.60 26.36
C GLY A 132 6.64 16.87 26.56
N ASP A 133 6.03 18.02 26.25
CA ASP A 133 6.51 19.33 26.64
C ASP A 133 6.94 19.20 28.10
N GLU A 134 8.23 19.39 28.33
CA GLU A 134 8.78 19.55 29.66
C GLU A 134 8.02 20.72 30.27
N TYR A 135 7.01 20.42 31.10
CA TYR A 135 6.27 21.38 31.92
C TYR A 135 7.30 22.13 32.76
N SER A 136 7.80 23.22 32.20
CA SER A 136 8.53 24.24 32.91
C SER A 136 7.53 24.85 33.88
N ASP A 137 7.66 24.47 35.16
CA ASP A 137 6.91 25.01 36.30
C ASP A 137 7.06 26.54 36.35
N GLY A 138 6.21 27.22 35.60
CA GLY A 138 6.02 28.66 35.52
C GLY A 138 4.72 29.03 36.21
N LYS A 139 4.86 29.54 37.43
CA LYS A 139 3.78 30.01 38.30
C LYS A 139 3.13 31.30 37.77
N ASP A 140 1.88 31.25 37.33
CA ASP A 140 1.05 32.46 37.27
C ASP A 140 -0.45 32.15 37.36
N GLU A 141 -1.19 33.09 37.95
CA GLU A 141 -2.58 32.97 38.36
C GLU A 141 -3.57 33.39 37.26
N TYR A 142 -4.76 32.77 37.29
CA TYR A 142 -6.03 33.11 36.64
C TYR A 142 -6.18 34.47 35.95
N SER A 143 -6.60 34.43 34.68
CA SER A 143 -7.73 35.25 34.19
C SER A 143 -8.33 34.68 32.89
N ASP A 144 -9.65 34.46 32.94
CA ASP A 144 -10.58 34.25 31.81
C ASP A 144 -10.24 35.10 30.58
N ASP A 145 -9.93 34.43 29.47
CA ASP A 145 -10.32 34.83 28.12
C ASP A 145 -10.32 33.52 27.30
N LYS A 146 -11.51 33.05 26.87
CA LYS A 146 -11.58 31.87 26.01
C LYS A 146 -11.15 32.30 24.60
N PRO A 147 -10.07 31.76 24.01
CA PRO A 147 -9.93 31.85 22.58
C PRO A 147 -10.92 30.86 21.96
N ASP A 148 -11.62 31.32 20.94
CA ASP A 148 -12.41 30.49 20.06
C ASP A 148 -11.41 29.56 19.34
N HIS A 149 -11.24 28.32 19.82
CA HIS A 149 -10.50 27.30 19.10
C HIS A 149 -11.48 26.65 18.12
N GLU A 150 -11.29 26.96 16.84
CA GLU A 150 -11.69 26.06 15.77
C GLU A 150 -10.90 24.75 15.99
N PRO A 151 -11.53 23.57 16.06
CA PRO A 151 -10.78 22.33 16.06
C PRO A 151 -10.19 22.18 14.65
N GLU A 152 -8.95 22.60 14.48
CA GLU A 152 -8.10 22.09 13.41
C GLU A 152 -7.57 20.74 13.89
N ASP A 153 -8.45 19.74 13.90
CA ASP A 153 -8.07 18.32 14.00
C ASP A 153 -7.54 17.91 12.62
N GLU A 154 -6.39 18.47 12.20
CA GLU A 154 -5.59 17.81 11.17
C GLU A 154 -5.05 16.52 11.82
N PRO A 155 -5.23 15.34 11.21
CA PRO A 155 -4.62 14.13 11.75
C PRO A 155 -3.10 14.35 11.82
N ASP A 156 -2.53 14.21 13.00
CA ASP A 156 -1.10 14.30 13.25
C ASP A 156 -0.32 13.07 12.74
N GLY A 157 -1.06 12.09 12.22
CA GLY A 157 -0.56 10.86 11.64
C GLY A 157 0.03 11.01 10.23
N THR A 158 0.75 9.97 9.80
CA THR A 158 1.34 9.85 8.46
C THR A 158 0.43 9.11 7.47
N PHE A 159 -0.83 8.84 7.86
CA PHE A 159 -1.79 8.09 7.05
C PHE A 159 -2.00 8.75 5.69
N GLN A 160 -1.76 7.97 4.64
CA GLN A 160 -1.87 8.43 3.26
C GLN A 160 -2.23 7.28 2.33
N LEU A 161 -2.79 7.63 1.17
CA LEU A 161 -3.04 6.69 0.09
C LEU A 161 -1.92 6.83 -0.96
N LEU A 162 -1.05 5.82 -1.04
CA LEU A 162 0.01 5.76 -2.04
C LEU A 162 -0.54 5.08 -3.31
N VAL A 163 -0.75 5.86 -4.36
CA VAL A 163 -1.22 5.37 -5.66
C VAL A 163 -0.03 5.02 -6.57
N LEU A 164 0.10 3.74 -6.90
CA LEU A 164 1.17 3.19 -7.73
C LEU A 164 0.62 2.83 -9.10
N VAL A 165 1.34 3.18 -10.17
CA VAL A 165 1.10 2.61 -11.50
C VAL A 165 1.85 1.30 -11.60
N ASP A 166 1.13 0.23 -11.86
CA ASP A 166 1.66 -1.13 -11.90
C ASP A 166 2.13 -1.50 -13.31
N ALA A 167 3.29 -2.13 -13.38
CA ALA A 167 3.79 -2.68 -14.64
C ALA A 167 2.95 -3.91 -15.02
N THR A 168 2.79 -4.12 -16.32
CA THR A 168 2.16 -5.32 -16.89
C THR A 168 3.22 -6.28 -17.42
N PRO A 169 2.89 -7.56 -17.69
CA PRO A 169 3.81 -8.48 -18.35
C PRO A 169 4.38 -7.95 -19.68
N ASP A 170 3.65 -7.10 -20.40
CA ASP A 170 4.11 -6.49 -21.65
C ASP A 170 5.19 -5.41 -21.46
N ASP A 171 5.30 -4.84 -20.24
CA ASP A 171 6.33 -3.87 -19.87
C ASP A 171 7.64 -4.54 -19.42
N VAL A 172 7.62 -5.86 -19.20
CA VAL A 172 8.78 -6.61 -18.69
C VAL A 172 9.81 -6.86 -19.79
N GLU A 173 11.10 -6.60 -19.49
CA GLU A 173 12.18 -6.87 -20.44
C GLU A 173 12.28 -8.38 -20.68
N ALA A 174 12.33 -8.79 -21.95
CA ALA A 174 12.39 -10.19 -22.33
C ALA A 174 13.57 -10.93 -21.66
N GLY A 175 13.31 -12.08 -21.04
CA GLY A 175 14.31 -12.85 -20.31
C GLY A 175 14.55 -12.41 -18.85
N THR A 176 13.78 -11.46 -18.34
CA THR A 176 13.90 -10.94 -16.96
C THR A 176 12.59 -11.10 -16.19
N ALA A 177 12.66 -11.00 -14.86
CA ALA A 177 11.54 -10.56 -14.03
C ALA A 177 11.77 -9.07 -13.67
N GLN A 178 10.74 -8.35 -13.23
CA GLN A 178 10.91 -7.00 -12.69
C GLN A 178 10.46 -6.92 -11.23
N VAL A 179 11.22 -6.18 -10.43
CA VAL A 179 10.89 -5.96 -9.02
C VAL A 179 10.87 -4.46 -8.72
N ARG A 180 9.91 -4.03 -7.90
CA ARG A 180 9.82 -2.70 -7.27
C ARG A 180 9.68 -2.89 -5.76
N VAL A 181 10.18 -1.94 -4.98
CA VAL A 181 10.00 -1.91 -3.53
C VAL A 181 9.27 -0.64 -3.12
N VAL A 182 8.39 -0.80 -2.13
CA VAL A 182 7.74 0.29 -1.40
C VAL A 182 8.10 0.12 0.07
N HIS A 183 8.65 1.16 0.67
CA HIS A 183 8.82 1.22 2.12
C HIS A 183 7.58 1.84 2.75
N ALA A 184 6.79 1.04 3.46
CA ALA A 184 5.54 1.43 4.12
C ALA A 184 5.55 1.25 5.65
N SER A 185 6.67 0.78 6.23
CA SER A 185 6.89 0.76 7.67
C SER A 185 7.09 2.18 8.20
N PRO A 186 6.30 2.65 9.18
CA PRO A 186 6.32 4.06 9.61
C PRO A 186 7.48 4.43 10.54
N ASP A 187 8.02 3.47 11.30
CA ASP A 187 9.07 3.68 12.31
C ASP A 187 10.48 3.27 11.82
N ALA A 188 10.56 2.50 10.72
CA ALA A 188 11.82 2.05 10.19
C ALA A 188 12.55 3.19 9.43
N PRO A 189 13.89 3.31 9.58
CA PRO A 189 14.67 4.15 8.70
C PRO A 189 14.62 3.62 7.27
N ALA A 190 15.02 4.45 6.30
CA ALA A 190 15.21 4.01 4.92
C ALA A 190 15.96 2.68 4.83
N VAL A 191 15.68 1.86 3.82
CA VAL A 191 16.22 0.50 3.72
C VAL A 191 17.11 0.29 2.50
N ASP A 192 18.12 -0.54 2.69
CA ASP A 192 18.90 -1.16 1.61
C ASP A 192 18.40 -2.59 1.37
N ILE A 193 18.25 -2.98 0.11
CA ILE A 193 17.88 -4.34 -0.28
C ILE A 193 19.03 -4.96 -1.06
N VAL A 194 19.53 -6.09 -0.58
CA VAL A 194 20.73 -6.75 -1.09
C VAL A 194 20.41 -8.19 -1.48
N GLU A 195 20.96 -8.65 -2.60
CA GLU A 195 20.93 -10.07 -2.95
C GLU A 195 21.91 -10.86 -2.07
N ALA A 196 21.42 -11.87 -1.35
CA ALA A 196 22.21 -12.59 -0.34
C ALA A 196 23.41 -13.35 -0.94
N GLU A 197 23.27 -13.92 -2.13
CA GLU A 197 24.32 -14.74 -2.74
C GLU A 197 25.48 -13.90 -3.28
N SER A 198 25.17 -12.80 -3.96
CA SER A 198 26.18 -11.93 -4.58
C SER A 198 26.66 -10.81 -3.66
N GLY A 199 25.84 -10.39 -2.69
CA GLY A 199 26.04 -9.20 -1.87
C GLY A 199 25.82 -7.88 -2.63
N ALA A 200 25.28 -7.93 -3.86
CA ALA A 200 24.99 -6.74 -4.65
C ALA A 200 23.75 -6.04 -4.12
N ALA A 201 23.81 -4.71 -4.01
CA ALA A 201 22.63 -3.91 -3.72
C ALA A 201 21.69 -3.94 -4.93
N VAL A 202 20.43 -4.33 -4.69
CA VAL A 202 19.34 -4.25 -5.66
C VAL A 202 18.70 -2.86 -5.58
N PHE A 203 18.49 -2.38 -4.35
CA PHE A 203 18.02 -1.03 -4.06
C PHE A 203 18.81 -0.47 -2.88
N GLU A 204 19.03 0.84 -2.87
CA GLU A 204 19.72 1.56 -1.79
C GLU A 204 18.87 2.74 -1.35
N ASP A 205 18.87 3.01 -0.05
CA ASP A 205 18.25 4.19 0.56
C ASP A 205 16.77 4.39 0.17
N VAL A 206 15.99 3.30 0.13
CA VAL A 206 14.55 3.36 -0.16
C VAL A 206 13.83 3.98 1.04
N ALA A 207 13.40 5.24 0.90
CA ALA A 207 12.75 6.00 1.95
C ALA A 207 11.26 5.63 2.11
N PHE A 208 10.71 5.86 3.31
CA PHE A 208 9.27 5.72 3.57
C PHE A 208 8.44 6.46 2.54
N SER A 209 7.38 5.81 2.05
CA SER A 209 6.41 6.28 1.06
C SER A 209 6.96 6.57 -0.35
N GLU A 210 8.25 6.38 -0.61
CA GLU A 210 8.85 6.60 -1.92
C GLU A 210 9.08 5.26 -2.66
N PRO A 211 8.33 4.97 -3.74
CA PRO A 211 8.52 3.75 -4.51
C PRO A 211 9.85 3.78 -5.27
N SER A 212 10.61 2.68 -5.22
CA SER A 212 11.95 2.58 -5.83
C SER A 212 11.99 2.67 -7.36
N GLY A 213 10.84 2.51 -8.02
CA GLY A 213 10.75 2.15 -9.43
C GLY A 213 11.09 0.67 -9.68
N TYR A 214 10.79 0.18 -10.88
CA TYR A 214 11.09 -1.20 -11.26
C TYR A 214 12.54 -1.37 -11.75
N VAL A 215 13.16 -2.49 -11.36
CA VAL A 215 14.45 -2.94 -11.87
C VAL A 215 14.34 -4.36 -12.41
N PRO A 216 14.98 -4.66 -13.56
CA PRO A 216 15.04 -6.01 -14.09
C PRO A 216 16.00 -6.87 -13.25
N VAL A 217 15.59 -8.11 -13.00
CA VAL A 217 16.36 -9.12 -12.27
C VAL A 217 16.31 -10.46 -13.01
N GLU A 218 17.29 -11.33 -12.74
CA GLU A 218 17.29 -12.67 -13.31
C GLU A 218 16.12 -13.50 -12.72
N PRO A 219 15.33 -14.20 -13.53
CA PRO A 219 14.27 -15.07 -13.04
C PRO A 219 14.85 -16.33 -12.39
N GLY A 220 14.09 -16.92 -11.46
CA GLY A 220 14.48 -18.08 -10.67
C GLY A 220 14.55 -17.79 -9.16
N PRO A 221 15.22 -18.66 -8.38
CA PRO A 221 15.37 -18.46 -6.94
C PRO A 221 16.17 -17.20 -6.65
N LEU A 222 15.63 -16.32 -5.81
CA LEU A 222 16.29 -15.09 -5.38
C LEU A 222 16.13 -14.96 -3.86
N THR A 223 17.24 -14.79 -3.15
CA THR A 223 17.22 -14.46 -1.72
C THR A 223 17.59 -13.00 -1.53
N LEU A 224 16.67 -12.21 -0.98
CA LEU A 224 16.89 -10.80 -0.66
C LEU A 224 17.01 -10.61 0.85
N GLU A 225 17.97 -9.78 1.25
CA GLU A 225 18.18 -9.35 2.62
C GLU A 225 17.91 -7.84 2.70
N ILE A 226 17.10 -7.44 3.67
CA ILE A 226 16.74 -6.04 3.89
C ILE A 226 17.49 -5.54 5.11
N TYR A 227 18.12 -4.37 5.00
CA TYR A 227 18.91 -3.74 6.03
C TYR A 227 18.47 -2.29 6.24
N PRO A 228 18.66 -1.71 7.43
CA PRO A 228 18.63 -0.26 7.58
C PRO A 228 19.71 0.38 6.69
N ALA A 229 19.36 1.46 6.00
CA ALA A 229 20.22 2.13 5.03
C ALA A 229 21.56 2.54 5.68
N GLY A 230 22.65 2.16 5.03
CA GLY A 230 24.00 2.43 5.52
C GLY A 230 24.46 1.56 6.71
N ALA A 231 23.65 0.62 7.19
CA ALA A 231 23.98 -0.31 8.28
C ALA A 231 23.70 -1.77 7.90
N ARG A 232 24.71 -2.48 7.39
CA ARG A 232 24.60 -3.87 6.90
C ARG A 232 25.15 -4.92 7.87
N ASP A 233 24.93 -4.73 9.17
CA ASP A 233 25.43 -5.65 10.20
C ASP A 233 24.53 -6.88 10.40
N GLU A 234 23.21 -6.68 10.46
CA GLU A 234 22.20 -7.74 10.58
C GLU A 234 20.96 -7.33 9.77
N PRO A 235 20.40 -8.22 8.94
CA PRO A 235 19.19 -7.90 8.18
C PRO A 235 17.97 -7.83 9.09
N VAL A 236 17.07 -6.89 8.82
CA VAL A 236 15.75 -6.77 9.48
C VAL A 236 14.75 -7.77 8.90
N ALA A 237 14.93 -8.18 7.65
CA ALA A 237 14.17 -9.26 7.02
C ALA A 237 15.02 -10.02 5.99
N VAL A 238 14.67 -11.29 5.78
CA VAL A 238 15.24 -12.15 4.73
C VAL A 238 14.08 -12.77 3.98
N LEU A 239 14.10 -12.68 2.65
CA LEU A 239 13.03 -13.08 1.77
C LEU A 239 13.58 -14.05 0.72
N GLU A 240 13.01 -15.25 0.66
CA GLU A 240 13.30 -16.25 -0.37
C GLU A 240 12.16 -16.22 -1.39
N LEU A 241 12.48 -15.90 -2.65
CA LEU A 241 11.55 -15.75 -3.76
C LEU A 241 11.85 -16.74 -4.88
N GLU A 242 10.81 -17.10 -5.64
CA GLU A 242 10.94 -17.80 -6.93
C GLU A 242 10.34 -16.88 -7.99
N LEU A 243 11.21 -16.16 -8.72
CA LEU A 243 10.77 -15.17 -9.70
C LEU A 243 10.48 -15.81 -11.06
N GLU A 244 9.32 -15.54 -11.60
CA GLU A 244 8.92 -15.97 -12.95
C GLU A 244 9.34 -14.95 -14.02
N GLU A 245 9.88 -15.45 -15.14
CA GLU A 245 10.21 -14.61 -16.30
C GLU A 245 8.96 -13.89 -16.82
N GLY A 246 9.09 -12.61 -17.20
CA GLY A 246 7.99 -11.81 -17.73
C GLY A 246 7.03 -11.30 -16.65
N THR A 247 7.38 -11.45 -15.37
CA THR A 247 6.47 -11.11 -14.26
C THR A 247 6.98 -9.89 -13.48
N PRO A 248 6.17 -8.84 -13.33
CA PRO A 248 6.46 -7.71 -12.45
C PRO A 248 5.96 -7.99 -11.02
N TYR A 249 6.79 -7.67 -10.03
CA TYR A 249 6.50 -7.84 -8.60
C TYR A 249 6.69 -6.52 -7.86
N THR A 250 5.86 -6.28 -6.84
CA THR A 250 6.14 -5.24 -5.83
C THR A 250 6.28 -5.88 -4.45
N GLY A 251 7.37 -5.55 -3.75
CA GLY A 251 7.57 -5.85 -2.34
C GLY A 251 7.26 -4.64 -1.46
N TYR A 252 6.50 -4.82 -0.40
CA TYR A 252 6.13 -3.78 0.57
C TYR A 252 6.73 -4.13 1.92
N ALA A 253 7.63 -3.29 2.43
CA ALA A 253 8.07 -3.36 3.81
C ALA A 253 7.01 -2.70 4.69
N ILE A 254 6.29 -3.46 5.50
CA ILE A 254 5.12 -3.02 6.28
C ILE A 254 5.30 -3.35 7.77
N GLY A 255 4.49 -2.73 8.63
CA GLY A 255 4.53 -2.94 10.08
C GLY A 255 5.66 -2.19 10.77
N TYR A 256 5.83 -2.41 12.06
CA TYR A 256 6.80 -1.71 12.90
C TYR A 256 8.11 -2.49 13.05
N LEU A 257 9.24 -1.82 12.90
CA LEU A 257 10.56 -2.39 13.17
C LEU A 257 10.77 -2.64 14.67
N GLU A 258 10.24 -1.76 15.52
CA GLU A 258 10.30 -1.88 16.98
C GLU A 258 8.88 -1.93 17.59
N PRO A 259 8.09 -3.01 17.35
CA PRO A 259 6.70 -3.08 17.76
C PRO A 259 6.53 -3.19 19.28
N GLU A 260 5.63 -2.40 19.84
CA GLU A 260 5.04 -2.57 21.16
C GLU A 260 4.10 -3.81 21.20
N PRO A 261 3.68 -4.27 22.39
CA PRO A 261 2.70 -5.35 22.47
C PRO A 261 1.41 -5.00 21.73
N GLU A 262 0.92 -5.93 20.91
CA GLU A 262 -0.31 -5.79 20.10
C GLU A 262 -0.13 -5.00 18.80
N GLU A 263 1.07 -4.51 18.50
CA GLU A 263 1.40 -3.89 17.21
C GLU A 263 1.86 -4.92 16.17
N GLU A 264 1.67 -4.57 14.90
CA GLU A 264 2.04 -5.40 13.75
C GLU A 264 3.56 -5.36 13.52
N PRO A 265 4.27 -6.49 13.65
CA PRO A 265 5.73 -6.49 13.48
C PRO A 265 6.14 -6.33 12.02
N PHE A 266 7.36 -5.84 11.81
CA PHE A 266 7.94 -5.66 10.48
C PHE A 266 7.87 -6.94 9.66
N GLU A 267 7.30 -6.82 8.46
CA GLU A 267 7.22 -7.89 7.49
C GLU A 267 7.29 -7.37 6.06
N VAL A 268 7.42 -8.31 5.11
CA VAL A 268 7.45 -8.00 3.68
C VAL A 268 6.27 -8.70 3.01
N ALA A 269 5.32 -7.90 2.52
CA ALA A 269 4.27 -8.38 1.64
C ALA A 269 4.75 -8.33 0.18
N VAL A 270 4.38 -9.31 -0.64
CA VAL A 270 4.78 -9.37 -2.06
C VAL A 270 3.56 -9.58 -2.93
N THR A 271 3.43 -8.75 -3.97
CA THR A 271 2.37 -8.83 -4.98
C THR A 271 2.95 -9.11 -6.36
N ILE A 272 2.14 -9.73 -7.20
CA ILE A 272 2.34 -9.75 -8.66
C ILE A 272 1.50 -8.63 -9.25
N ASP A 273 2.08 -7.88 -10.17
CA ASP A 273 1.49 -6.65 -10.69
C ASP A 273 0.94 -6.85 -12.11
N GLY A 274 -0.07 -6.06 -12.49
CA GLY A 274 -0.55 -5.99 -13.88
C GLY A 274 -1.08 -7.30 -14.48
N VAL A 275 -1.48 -8.25 -13.63
CA VAL A 275 -2.16 -9.48 -14.02
C VAL A 275 -3.52 -9.54 -13.34
N ASP A 276 -4.57 -9.79 -14.11
CA ASP A 276 -5.87 -10.11 -13.55
C ASP A 276 -5.78 -11.38 -12.68
N ALA A 277 -6.63 -11.46 -11.65
CA ALA A 277 -6.80 -12.70 -10.93
C ALA A 277 -7.10 -13.82 -11.93
N PRO A 278 -6.50 -15.03 -11.80
CA PRO A 278 -6.73 -16.09 -12.75
C PRO A 278 -8.23 -16.35 -12.87
N GLU A 279 -8.76 -16.19 -14.08
CA GLU A 279 -10.14 -16.54 -14.42
C GLU A 279 -10.42 -17.93 -13.86
N SER A 280 -11.31 -18.01 -12.86
CA SER A 280 -11.65 -19.27 -12.21
C SER A 280 -12.18 -20.24 -13.27
N SER A 281 -11.38 -21.25 -13.61
CA SER A 281 -11.70 -22.30 -14.58
C SER A 281 -12.79 -23.26 -14.10
#